data_AF-A0A3M6EP39-F1
#
_entry.id   AF-A0A3M6EP39-F1
#
_cell.length_a   1.000
_cell.length_b   1.000
_cell.length_c   1.000
_cell.angle_alpha   90.00
_cell.angle_beta   90.00
_cell.angle_gamma   90.00
#
_symmetry.space_group_name_H-M   'P 1'
#
loop_
_entity.id
_entity.type
_entity.pdbx_description
1 polymer ?
#
loop_
_entity_poly.entity_id
_entity_poly.type
_entity_poly.pdbx_seq_one_letter_code
_entity_poly.pdbx_strand_id
1 'polypeptide(L)'
;MNPIARQALAKALQHPAPARKPAPVPKPAPVKAVPADKTKLAIPGRPAITQPPDRYGFVEGRQYAIETINSMPAMARTVRGRNDLIQTLKRSAVGKPVSQALGIWSVIDVIEEAQQ
;
A
#
# COMPACT_ATOMS: atom_id res chain seq x y z
N MET A 1 35.54 21.44 22.98
CA MET A 1 34.55 20.38 23.26
C MET A 1 33.39 20.97 24.06
N ASN A 2 32.15 20.78 23.62
CA ASN A 2 30.97 21.44 24.20
C ASN A 2 30.53 20.77 25.53
N PRO A 3 30.37 21.52 26.63
CA PRO A 3 30.00 20.97 27.95
C PRO A 3 28.60 20.32 27.98
N ILE A 4 27.69 20.72 27.09
CA ILE A 4 26.32 20.17 27.01
C ILE A 4 26.36 18.70 26.57
N ALA A 5 27.26 18.34 25.66
CA ALA A 5 27.43 16.97 25.18
C ALA A 5 27.92 16.03 26.30
N ARG A 6 28.75 16.54 27.22
CA ARG A 6 29.25 15.76 28.37
C ARG A 6 28.15 15.50 29.40
N GLN A 7 27.26 16.45 29.64
CA GLN A 7 26.11 16.26 30.54
C GLN A 7 25.09 15.27 29.98
N ALA A 8 24.81 15.31 28.66
CA ALA A 8 23.91 14.35 28.02
C ALA A 8 24.46 12.92 28.09
N LEU A 9 25.76 12.73 27.84
CA LEU A 9 26.43 11.44 27.95
C LEU A 9 26.42 10.90 29.39
N ALA A 10 26.72 11.76 30.38
CA ALA A 10 26.70 11.37 31.79
C ALA A 10 25.29 10.93 32.25
N LYS A 11 24.23 11.61 31.79
CA LYS A 11 22.85 11.20 32.06
C LYS A 11 22.47 9.87 31.40
N ALA A 12 22.97 9.59 30.20
CA ALA A 12 22.71 8.32 29.52
C ALA A 12 23.39 7.13 30.21
N LEU A 13 24.58 7.33 30.78
CA LEU A 13 25.32 6.29 31.51
C LEU A 13 24.73 5.98 32.90
N GLN A 14 23.97 6.91 33.49
CA GLN A 14 23.32 6.72 34.79
C GLN A 14 21.98 5.98 34.70
N HIS A 15 21.49 5.66 33.50
CA HIS A 15 20.32 4.80 33.30
C HIS A 15 20.77 3.34 33.08
N PRO A 16 20.86 2.51 34.13
CA PRO A 16 21.03 1.08 33.95
C PRO A 16 19.80 0.53 33.22
N ALA A 17 20.05 -0.15 32.09
CA ALA A 17 19.03 -0.90 31.38
C ALA A 17 18.37 -1.90 32.35
N PRO A 18 17.03 -1.95 32.45
CA PRO A 18 16.38 -2.95 33.29
C PRO A 18 16.68 -4.34 32.72
N ALA A 19 17.37 -5.14 33.53
CA ALA A 19 17.64 -6.55 33.28
C ALA A 19 16.31 -7.28 33.01
N ARG A 20 16.08 -7.68 31.75
CA ARG A 20 14.96 -8.54 31.37
C ARG A 20 15.23 -9.94 31.90
N LYS A 21 14.62 -10.27 33.04
CA LYS A 21 14.34 -11.66 33.43
C LYS A 21 13.58 -12.36 32.28
N PRO A 22 13.85 -13.65 31.98
CA PRO A 22 13.04 -14.39 31.02
C PRO A 22 11.68 -14.68 31.66
N ALA A 23 10.63 -14.11 31.07
CA ALA A 23 9.24 -14.32 31.46
C ALA A 23 8.46 -14.92 30.26
N PRO A 24 7.39 -15.69 30.53
CA PRO A 24 6.98 -16.84 29.73
C PRO A 24 6.31 -16.47 28.40
N VAL A 25 6.43 -17.38 27.44
CA VAL A 25 5.78 -17.36 26.12
C VAL A 25 4.30 -16.96 26.24
N PRO A 26 3.89 -15.80 25.73
CA PRO A 26 2.48 -15.45 25.66
C PRO A 26 1.84 -16.23 24.52
N LYS A 27 0.77 -16.96 24.82
CA LYS A 27 -0.19 -17.46 23.82
C LYS A 27 -0.57 -16.32 22.86
N PRO A 28 -0.75 -16.59 21.55
CA PRO A 28 -1.09 -15.56 20.58
C PRO A 28 -2.42 -14.91 20.97
N ALA A 29 -2.36 -13.63 21.34
CA ALA A 29 -3.54 -12.79 21.53
C ALA A 29 -4.18 -12.51 20.16
N PRO A 30 -5.52 -12.47 20.07
CA PRO A 30 -6.22 -12.22 18.82
C PRO A 30 -5.91 -10.81 18.34
N VAL A 31 -5.50 -10.73 17.08
CA VAL A 31 -5.20 -9.49 16.36
C VAL A 31 -6.41 -8.56 16.49
N LYS A 32 -6.19 -7.35 17.02
CA LYS A 32 -7.19 -6.28 17.00
C LYS A 32 -7.69 -6.12 15.58
N ALA A 33 -8.98 -6.38 15.38
CA ALA A 33 -9.69 -6.12 14.15
C ALA A 33 -9.50 -4.65 13.78
N VAL A 34 -8.70 -4.41 12.76
CA VAL A 34 -8.75 -3.17 11.98
C VAL A 34 -10.19 -3.08 11.46
N PRO A 35 -10.89 -1.94 11.60
CA PRO A 35 -12.24 -1.82 11.08
C PRO A 35 -12.20 -2.19 9.60
N ALA A 36 -12.95 -3.22 9.24
CA ALA A 36 -13.20 -3.59 7.87
C ALA A 36 -14.04 -2.46 7.25
N ASP A 37 -13.35 -1.40 6.82
CA ASP A 37 -13.97 -0.30 6.12
C ASP A 37 -14.39 -0.83 4.75
N LYS A 38 -15.68 -1.13 4.68
CA LYS A 38 -16.49 -1.36 3.49
C LYS A 38 -16.06 -2.55 2.66
N THR A 39 -16.90 -3.56 2.74
CA THR A 39 -17.29 -4.44 1.64
C THR A 39 -17.57 -3.60 0.38
N LYS A 40 -16.52 -3.11 -0.29
CA LYS A 40 -16.62 -2.64 -1.68
C LYS A 40 -17.10 -3.87 -2.43
N LEU A 41 -18.29 -3.76 -3.03
CA LEU A 41 -18.88 -4.76 -3.92
C LEU A 41 -17.77 -5.45 -4.71
N ALA A 42 -17.84 -6.78 -4.84
CA ALA A 42 -16.99 -7.52 -5.74
C ALA A 42 -17.13 -6.94 -7.15
N ILE A 43 -16.25 -6.00 -7.51
CA ILE A 43 -16.17 -5.46 -8.86
C ILE A 43 -15.64 -6.62 -9.70
N PRO A 44 -16.37 -7.07 -10.73
CA PRO A 44 -15.90 -8.18 -11.57
C PRO A 44 -14.49 -7.88 -12.10
N GLY A 45 -13.53 -8.75 -11.77
CA GLY A 45 -12.12 -8.63 -12.14
C GLY A 45 -11.19 -8.06 -11.07
N ARG A 46 -11.69 -7.65 -9.89
CA ARG A 46 -10.83 -7.28 -8.74
C ARG A 46 -10.33 -8.56 -8.07
N PRO A 47 -9.01 -8.77 -7.92
CA PRO A 47 -8.49 -9.98 -7.31
C PRO A 47 -8.89 -10.05 -5.83
N ALA A 48 -9.38 -11.22 -5.41
CA ALA A 48 -9.74 -11.47 -4.03
C ALA A 48 -8.50 -11.35 -3.13
N ILE A 49 -8.57 -10.56 -2.07
CA ILE A 49 -7.48 -10.38 -1.11
C ILE A 49 -7.46 -11.58 -0.17
N THR A 50 -6.79 -12.67 -0.58
CA THR A 50 -6.67 -13.90 0.22
C THR A 50 -5.51 -13.85 1.21
N GLN A 51 -4.52 -13.00 0.97
CA GLN A 51 -3.36 -12.75 1.83
C GLN A 51 -3.02 -11.26 1.87
N PRO A 52 -2.31 -10.77 2.91
CA PRO A 52 -1.85 -9.39 2.95
C PRO A 52 -1.03 -9.09 1.69
N PRO A 53 -1.45 -8.12 0.85
CA PRO A 53 -0.73 -7.84 -0.39
C PRO A 53 0.67 -7.35 -0.06
N ASP A 54 1.66 -7.94 -0.72
CA ASP A 54 3.03 -7.45 -0.67
C ASP A 54 3.07 -5.98 -1.09
N ARG A 55 3.64 -5.15 -0.22
CA ARG A 55 3.75 -3.70 -0.42
C ARG A 55 4.56 -3.39 -1.67
N TYR A 56 5.59 -4.19 -1.97
CA TYR A 56 6.41 -3.98 -3.17
C TYR A 56 5.60 -4.19 -4.44
N GLY A 57 4.90 -5.34 -4.54
CA GLY A 57 4.03 -5.60 -5.69
C GLY A 57 2.92 -4.56 -5.85
N PHE A 58 2.35 -4.05 -4.75
CA PHE A 58 1.36 -2.97 -4.83
C PHE A 58 1.92 -1.67 -5.44
N VAL A 59 3.10 -1.25 -4.99
CA VAL A 59 3.75 -0.03 -5.52
C VAL A 59 4.14 -0.22 -6.98
N GLU A 60 4.67 -1.38 -7.35
CA GLU A 60 5.03 -1.71 -8.74
C GLU A 60 3.80 -1.70 -9.66
N GLY A 61 2.67 -2.25 -9.20
CA GLY A 61 1.40 -2.17 -9.93
C GLY A 61 0.91 -0.73 -10.14
N ARG A 62 1.04 0.13 -9.12
CA ARG A 62 0.71 1.55 -9.26
C ARG A 62 1.65 2.26 -10.23
N GLN A 63 2.95 2.01 -10.14
CA GLN A 63 3.94 2.61 -11.02
C GLN A 63 3.66 2.24 -12.47
N TYR A 64 3.42 0.96 -12.76
CA TYR A 64 3.05 0.50 -14.09
C TYR A 64 1.80 1.20 -14.65
N ALA A 65 0.76 1.36 -13.82
CA ALA A 65 -0.45 2.06 -14.22
C ALA A 65 -0.19 3.54 -14.53
N ILE A 66 0.63 4.22 -13.72
CA ILE A 66 1.02 5.61 -13.93
C ILE A 66 1.86 5.78 -15.20
N GLU A 67 2.82 4.89 -15.45
CA GLU A 67 3.62 4.88 -16.67
C GLU A 67 2.75 4.69 -17.91
N THR A 68 1.77 3.79 -17.84
CA THR A 68 0.79 3.57 -18.91
C THR A 68 -0.01 4.84 -19.22
N ILE A 69 -0.47 5.56 -18.19
CA ILE A 69 -1.16 6.85 -18.35
C ILE A 69 -0.25 7.89 -19.00
N ASN A 70 0.99 7.99 -18.53
CA ASN A 70 1.97 8.96 -19.03
C ASN A 70 2.37 8.69 -20.49
N SER A 71 2.33 7.44 -20.94
CA SER A 71 2.57 7.08 -22.35
C SER A 71 1.42 7.49 -23.28
N MET A 72 0.20 7.71 -22.74
CA MET A 72 -1.00 8.00 -23.52
C MET A 72 -1.76 9.23 -23.00
N PRO A 73 -1.11 10.42 -22.93
CA PRO A 73 -1.70 11.61 -22.32
C PRO A 73 -2.91 12.14 -23.09
N ALA A 74 -2.97 11.90 -24.40
CA ALA A 74 -4.10 12.30 -25.24
C ALA A 74 -5.39 11.55 -24.87
N MET A 75 -5.28 10.27 -24.48
CA MET A 75 -6.43 9.45 -24.08
C MET A 75 -6.96 9.89 -22.71
N ALA A 76 -6.08 10.27 -21.78
CA ALA A 76 -6.48 10.74 -20.44
C ALA A 76 -7.28 12.05 -20.44
N ARG A 77 -7.26 12.84 -21.52
CA ARG A 77 -7.95 14.13 -21.61
C ARG A 77 -9.43 14.03 -21.96
N THR A 78 -9.84 12.96 -22.62
CA THR A 78 -11.23 12.78 -23.06
C THR A 78 -11.92 11.70 -22.25
N VAL A 79 -13.24 11.83 -22.05
CA VAL A 79 -14.03 10.82 -21.31
C VAL A 79 -13.92 9.44 -21.97
N ARG A 80 -13.96 9.40 -23.31
CA ARG A 80 -13.81 8.16 -24.07
C ARG A 80 -12.41 7.55 -23.91
N GLY A 81 -11.36 8.36 -24.03
CA GLY A 81 -10.00 7.86 -23.89
C GLY A 81 -9.67 7.41 -22.47
N ARG A 82 -10.26 8.02 -21.43
CA ARG A 82 -10.17 7.52 -20.04
C ARG A 82 -10.82 6.13 -19.92
N ASN A 83 -11.96 5.89 -20.55
CA ASN A 83 -12.61 4.57 -20.55
C ASN A 83 -11.76 3.51 -21.27
N ASP A 84 -11.16 3.84 -22.41
CA ASP A 84 -10.25 2.96 -23.14
C ASP A 84 -8.99 2.63 -22.31
N LEU A 85 -8.49 3.62 -21.56
CA LEU A 85 -7.36 3.45 -20.66
C LEU A 85 -7.72 2.56 -19.47
N ILE A 86 -8.90 2.74 -18.86
CA ILE A 86 -9.43 1.86 -17.82
C ILE A 86 -9.53 0.42 -18.32
N GLN A 87 -10.05 0.19 -19.53
CA GLN A 87 -10.13 -1.15 -20.12
C GLN A 87 -8.75 -1.78 -20.35
N THR A 88 -7.78 -0.97 -20.78
CA THR A 88 -6.39 -1.40 -20.98
C THR A 88 -5.75 -1.80 -19.64
N LEU A 89 -5.93 -1.00 -18.60
CA LEU A 89 -5.44 -1.31 -17.25
C LEU A 89 -6.13 -2.56 -16.68
N LYS A 90 -7.45 -2.70 -16.85
CA LYS A 90 -8.20 -3.90 -16.46
C LYS A 90 -7.64 -5.14 -17.15
N ARG A 91 -7.38 -5.09 -18.46
CA ARG A 91 -6.77 -6.20 -19.21
C ARG A 91 -5.36 -6.53 -18.71
N SER A 92 -4.54 -5.51 -18.42
CA SER A 92 -3.18 -5.71 -17.90
C SER A 92 -3.16 -6.38 -16.52
N ALA A 93 -4.23 -6.22 -15.73
CA ALA A 93 -4.35 -6.80 -14.40
C ALA A 93 -4.70 -8.32 -14.43
N VAL A 94 -5.28 -8.84 -15.53
CA VAL A 94 -5.81 -10.23 -15.61
C VAL A 94 -4.72 -11.32 -15.55
N GLY A 95 -3.44 -10.98 -15.72
CA GLY A 95 -2.33 -11.93 -15.62
C GLY A 95 -1.29 -11.61 -14.53
N LYS A 96 -1.55 -10.60 -13.69
CA LYS A 96 -0.58 -10.10 -12.71
C LYS A 96 -0.83 -10.68 -11.32
N PRO A 97 0.21 -10.77 -10.46
CA PRO A 97 0.02 -11.15 -9.06
C PRO A 97 -0.95 -10.19 -8.35
N VAL A 98 -1.70 -10.72 -7.39
CA VAL A 98 -2.80 -10.01 -6.70
C VAL A 98 -2.37 -8.63 -6.19
N SER A 99 -1.19 -8.52 -5.58
CA SER A 99 -0.66 -7.24 -5.08
C SER A 99 -0.48 -6.20 -6.18
N GLN A 100 0.09 -6.58 -7.33
CA GLN A 100 0.26 -5.68 -8.48
C GLN A 100 -1.08 -5.30 -9.11
N ALA A 101 -1.97 -6.28 -9.28
CA ALA A 101 -3.31 -6.01 -9.79
C ALA A 101 -4.06 -5.03 -8.88
N LEU A 102 -3.96 -5.15 -7.55
CA LEU A 102 -4.53 -4.18 -6.60
C LEU A 102 -3.92 -2.78 -6.75
N GLY A 103 -2.61 -2.69 -7.01
CA GLY A 103 -1.94 -1.44 -7.32
C GLY A 103 -2.52 -0.75 -8.56
N ILE A 104 -2.72 -1.53 -9.64
CA ILE A 104 -3.34 -1.04 -10.87
C ILE A 104 -4.79 -0.60 -10.63
N TRP A 105 -5.56 -1.40 -9.90
CA TRP A 105 -6.94 -1.08 -9.51
C TRP A 105 -7.05 0.19 -8.67
N SER A 106 -6.08 0.47 -7.79
CA SER A 106 -6.04 1.72 -7.03
C SER A 106 -5.93 2.95 -7.93
N VAL A 107 -5.28 2.84 -9.09
CA VAL A 107 -5.16 3.95 -10.04
C VAL A 107 -6.43 4.07 -10.89
N ILE A 108 -7.05 2.95 -11.26
CA ILE A 108 -8.36 2.94 -11.92
C ILE A 108 -9.41 3.66 -11.05
N ASP A 109 -9.49 3.33 -9.76
CA ASP A 109 -10.42 3.98 -8.82
C ASP A 109 -10.23 5.52 -8.84
N VAL A 110 -8.98 6.02 -8.85
CA VAL A 110 -8.68 7.47 -8.91
C VAL A 110 -9.10 8.11 -10.24
N ILE A 111 -8.94 7.40 -11.36
CA ILE A 111 -9.35 7.90 -12.67
C ILE A 111 -10.88 7.98 -12.75
N GLU A 112 -11.58 6.95 -12.26
CA GLU A 112 -13.03 6.89 -12.22
C GLU A 112 -13.60 7.99 -11.29
N GLU A 113 -12.97 8.26 -10.14
CA GLU A 113 -13.32 9.38 -9.25
C GLU A 113 -13.11 10.75 -9.92
N ALA A 114 -12.03 10.94 -10.67
CA ALA A 114 -11.76 12.19 -11.40
C ALA A 114 -12.64 12.41 -12.65
N GLN A 115 -13.53 11.46 -12.98
CA GLN A 115 -14.54 11.59 -14.03
C GLN A 115 -15.91 12.05 -13.51
N GLN A 116 -16.16 12.01 -12.20
CA GLN A 116 -17.37 12.57 -11.57
C GLN A 116 -17.26 14.08 -11.44
#